data_AF-A0A2N3QXB9-F1
#
_entry.id   AF-A0A2N3QXB9-F1
#
_cell.length_a   1.000
_cell.length_b   1.000
_cell.length_c   1.000
_cell.angle_alpha   90.00
_cell.angle_beta   90.00
_cell.angle_gamma   90.00
#
_symmetry.space_group_name_H-M   'P 1'
#
loop_
_entity.id
_entity.type
_entity.pdbx_description
1 polymer ?
#
loop_
_entity_poly.entity_id
_entity_poly.type
_entity_poly.pdbx_seq_one_letter_code
_entity_poly.pdbx_strand_id
1 'polypeptide(L)' 'MIDDGEMLAYMHWVLVNPEYQGLHIGSGLIERVKEKYADYVFLEVMPEESKNASFYQHHGFTLMEDGRALQIVRPS' A
#
# COMPACT_ATOMS: atom_id res chain seq x y z
N MET A 1 5.21 -10.90 -15.18
CA MET A 1 5.09 -12.07 -14.30
C MET A 1 3.62 -12.39 -14.24
N ILE A 2 3.18 -13.55 -14.73
CA ILE A 2 1.80 -14.01 -14.54
C ILE A 2 1.84 -14.63 -13.15
N ASP A 3 1.22 -13.95 -12.19
CA ASP A 3 1.04 -14.44 -10.83
C ASP A 3 -0.22 -15.30 -10.79
N ASP A 4 -0.10 -16.47 -10.16
CA ASP A 4 -1.13 -17.50 -10.01
C ASP A 4 -2.22 -17.09 -8.98
N GLY A 5 -2.22 -15.83 -8.54
CA GLY A 5 -3.21 -15.22 -7.64
C GLY A 5 -2.88 -15.37 -6.14
N GLU A 6 -1.85 -16.14 -5.83
CA GLU A 6 -1.39 -16.45 -4.46
C GLU A 6 -0.01 -15.85 -4.13
N MET A 7 0.66 -15.19 -5.08
CA MET A 7 2.01 -14.64 -4.84
C MET A 7 1.98 -13.16 -4.43
N LEU A 8 1.04 -12.36 -4.94
CA LEU A 8 1.05 -10.90 -4.78
C LEU A 8 -0.32 -10.31 -4.43
N ALA A 9 -0.34 -9.50 -3.37
CA ALA A 9 -1.47 -8.65 -3.01
C ALA A 9 -1.14 -7.17 -3.26
N TYR A 10 -2.03 -6.46 -3.93
CA TYR A 10 -1.93 -5.01 -4.13
C TYR A 10 -2.86 -4.26 -3.17
N MET A 11 -2.29 -3.37 -2.37
CA MET A 11 -3.02 -2.43 -1.53
C MET A 11 -2.94 -1.05 -2.17
N HIS A 12 -3.99 -0.64 -2.87
CA HIS A 12 -3.99 0.64 -3.57
C HIS A 12 -4.12 1.83 -2.62
N TRP A 13 -5.11 1.84 -1.71
CA TRP A 13 -5.34 2.97 -0.81
C TRP A 13 -5.72 2.53 0.60
N VAL A 14 -5.05 3.14 1.58
CA VAL A 14 -5.51 3.16 2.98
C VAL A 14 -6.08 4.54 3.26
N LEU A 15 -7.40 4.64 3.31
CA LEU A 15 -8.10 5.89 3.54
C LEU A 15 -8.62 5.93 4.97
N VAL A 16 -8.26 6.99 5.69
CA VAL A 16 -8.82 7.32 7.00
C VAL A 16 -9.50 8.67 6.85
N ASN A 17 -10.77 8.73 7.25
CA ASN A 17 -11.50 9.99 7.29
C ASN A 17 -10.68 11.03 8.10
N PRO A 18 -10.47 12.26 7.57
CA PRO A 18 -9.70 13.31 8.23
C PRO A 18 -10.04 13.53 9.71
N GLU A 19 -11.31 13.43 10.10
CA GLU A 19 -11.76 13.61 11.49
C GLU A 19 -11.16 12.58 12.47
N TYR A 20 -10.68 11.44 11.96
CA TYR A 20 -10.15 10.34 12.75
C TYR A 20 -8.64 10.11 12.52
N GLN A 21 -7.96 11.04 11.85
CA GLN A 21 -6.51 10.99 11.70
C GLN A 21 -5.82 11.23 13.05
N GLY A 22 -4.63 10.64 13.23
CA GLY A 22 -3.90 10.67 14.51
C GLY A 22 -4.37 9.66 15.55
N LEU A 23 -5.46 8.91 15.29
CA LEU A 23 -6.00 7.87 16.19
C LEU A 23 -5.46 6.46 15.90
N HIS A 24 -4.34 6.35 15.19
CA HIS A 24 -3.71 5.08 14.80
C HIS A 24 -4.59 4.10 13.99
N ILE A 25 -5.71 4.56 13.43
CA ILE A 25 -6.61 3.72 12.61
C ILE A 25 -5.88 3.19 11.38
N GLY A 26 -5.15 4.04 10.67
CA GLY A 26 -4.37 3.63 9.50
C GLY A 26 -3.38 2.51 9.84
N SER A 27 -2.63 2.66 10.93
CA SER A 27 -1.72 1.64 11.45
C SER A 27 -2.46 0.33 11.75
N GLY A 28 -3.61 0.40 12.42
CA GLY A 28 -4.43 -0.79 12.70
C GLY A 28 -4.98 -1.48 11.47
N LEU A 29 -5.27 -0.74 10.39
CA LEU A 29 -5.67 -1.31 9.10
C LEU A 29 -4.51 -2.02 8.42
N ILE A 30 -3.31 -1.42 8.45
CA ILE A 30 -2.09 -2.02 7.87
C ILE A 30 -1.77 -3.36 8.51
N GLU A 31 -1.79 -3.45 9.84
CA GLU A 31 -1.48 -4.72 10.51
C GLU A 31 -2.49 -5.82 10.15
N ARG A 32 -3.78 -5.50 10.04
CA ARG A 32 -4.82 -6.46 9.60
C ARG A 32 -4.62 -6.92 8.16
N VAL A 33 -4.17 -6.04 7.27
CA VAL A 33 -3.85 -6.41 5.88
C VAL A 33 -2.65 -7.35 5.85
N LYS A 34 -1.59 -7.03 6.60
CA LYS A 34 -0.40 -7.89 6.73
C LYS A 34 -0.75 -9.26 7.30
N GLU A 35 -1.60 -9.32 8.33
CA GLU A 35 -2.10 -10.59 8.89
C GLU A 35 -2.89 -11.40 7.85
N LYS A 36 -3.79 -10.75 7.09
CA LYS A 36 -4.63 -11.41 6.08
C LYS A 36 -3.82 -12.02 4.94
N TYR A 37 -2.74 -11.35 4.52
CA TYR A 37 -1.91 -11.77 3.40
C TYR A 37 -0.52 -12.24 3.86
N ALA A 38 -0.40 -12.77 5.08
CA ALA A 38 0.88 -13.19 5.65
C ALA A 38 1.56 -14.32 4.84
N ASP A 39 0.76 -15.15 4.16
CA ASP A 39 1.24 -16.27 3.35
C ASP A 39 1.60 -15.86 1.89
N TYR A 40 1.35 -14.60 1.52
CA TYR A 40 1.68 -14.08 0.20
C TYR A 40 3.17 -13.71 0.15
N VAL A 41 3.81 -13.95 -0.99
CA VAL A 41 5.23 -13.62 -1.19
C VAL A 41 5.45 -12.10 -1.17
N PHE A 42 4.50 -11.35 -1.72
CA PHE A 42 4.57 -9.90 -1.80
C PHE A 42 3.26 -9.22 -1.41
N LEU A 43 3.40 -8.13 -0.63
CA LEU A 43 2.34 -7.17 -0.36
C LEU A 43 2.84 -5.80 -0.84
N GLU A 44 2.31 -5.33 -1.97
CA GLU A 44 2.73 -4.07 -2.59
C GLU A 44 1.73 -2.94 -2.30
N VAL A 45 2.26 -1.74 -2.08
CA VAL A 45 1.49 -0.51 -1.92
C VAL A 45 2.05 0.58 -2.83
N MET A 46 1.14 1.33 -3.46
CA MET A 46 1.49 2.48 -4.27
C MET A 46 0.88 3.74 -3.65
N PRO A 47 1.64 4.48 -2.83
CA PRO A 47 1.13 5.72 -2.26
C PRO A 47 0.84 6.73 -3.37
N GLU A 48 -0.33 7.37 -3.31
CA GLU A 48 -0.73 8.40 -4.29
C GLU A 48 0.22 9.62 -4.26
N GLU A 49 0.66 10.00 -3.05
CA GLU A 49 1.65 11.07 -2.85
C GLU A 49 2.92 10.51 -2.21
N SER A 50 4.09 10.93 -2.70
CA SER A 50 5.40 10.49 -2.20
C SER A 50 5.59 10.75 -0.70
N LYS A 51 4.99 11.81 -0.14
CA LYS A 51 5.03 12.12 1.30
C LYS A 51 4.49 10.98 2.19
N ASN A 52 3.53 10.20 1.66
CA ASN A 52 2.90 9.11 2.37
C ASN A 52 3.78 7.86 2.43
N ALA A 53 4.88 7.79 1.66
CA ALA A 53 5.81 6.67 1.70
C ALA A 53 6.37 6.42 3.11
N SER A 54 6.67 7.49 3.85
CA SER A 54 7.21 7.41 5.21
C SER A 54 6.31 6.63 6.19
N PHE A 55 4.99 6.77 6.05
CA PHE A 55 4.01 6.01 6.83
C PHE A 55 4.13 4.50 6.56
N TYR A 56 4.18 4.09 5.29
CA TYR A 56 4.32 2.68 4.94
C TYR A 56 5.70 2.13 5.34
N GLN A 57 6.77 2.92 5.20
CA GLN A 57 8.11 2.52 5.66
C GLN A 57 8.15 2.26 7.17
N HIS A 58 7.46 3.07 7.97
CA HIS A 58 7.31 2.83 9.40
C HIS A 58 6.62 1.49 9.72
N HIS A 59 5.78 0.99 8.81
CA HIS A 59 5.08 -0.30 8.93
C HIS A 59 5.81 -1.49 8.29
N GLY A 60 7.07 -1.30 7.87
CA GLY A 60 7.93 -2.37 7.34
C GLY A 60 7.92 -2.51 5.82
N PHE A 61 7.26 -1.61 5.09
CA PHE A 61 7.35 -1.59 3.64
C PHE A 61 8.70 -0.98 3.21
N THR A 62 9.25 -1.47 2.10
CA THR A 62 10.48 -0.92 1.51
C THR A 62 10.16 -0.22 0.20
N LEU A 63 10.80 0.92 -0.06
CA LEU A 63 10.70 1.59 -1.34
C LEU A 63 11.33 0.72 -2.43
N MET A 64 10.60 0.49 -3.53
CA MET A 64 11.16 -0.13 -4.72
C MET A 64 11.99 0.90 -5.50
N GLU A 65 13.30 0.73 -5.54
CA GLU A 65 14.24 1.70 -6.15
C GLU A 65 13.95 1.97 -7.63
N ASP A 66 13.56 0.93 -8.38
CA ASP A 66 13.24 1.01 -9.81
C ASP A 66 11.73 0.94 -10.11
N GLY A 67 10.88 0.87 -9.08
CA GLY A 67 9.43 0.79 -9.24
C GLY A 67 8.84 2.11 -9.72
N ARG A 68 8.29 2.16 -10.94
CA ARG A 68 7.63 3.36 -11.48
C ARG A 68 6.16 3.11 -11.75
N ALA A 69 5.32 3.94 -11.13
CA ALA A 69 3.90 4.01 -11.47
C ALA A 69 3.73 4.57 -12.90
N LEU A 70 2.85 3.95 -13.69
CA LEU A 70 2.46 4.43 -15.01
C LEU A 70 0.95 4.62 -15.04
N GLN A 71 0.48 5.71 -15.65
CA GLN A 71 -0.95 5.98 -15.83
C GLN A 71 -1.26 6.50 -17.23
N ILE A 72 -2.45 6.20 -17.73
CA ILE A 72 -3.03 6.83 -18.92
C ILE A 72 -4.05 7.86 -18.45
N VAL A 73 -3.82 9.13 -18.75
CA VAL A 73 -4.77 10.22 -18.50
C VAL A 73 -5.60 10.44 -19.76
N ARG A 74 -6.92 10.25 -19.67
CA ARG A 74 -7.82 10.64 -20.75
C ARG A 74 -8.20 12.12 -20.57
N PRO A 75 -8.25 12.92 -21.66
CA PRO A 75 -8.72 14.29 -21.58
C PRO A 75 -10.20 14.31 -21.15
N SER A 76 -10.53 15.29 -20.30
CA SER A 76 -11.88 15.62 -19.83
C SER A 76 -12.72 16.29 -20.91
#